data_AF-A0A3D0RIN7-F1
#
_entry.id   AF-A0A3D0RIN7-F1
#
_cell.length_a   1.000
_cell.length_b   1.000
_cell.length_c   1.000
_cell.angle_alpha   90.00
_cell.angle_beta   90.00
_cell.angle_gamma   90.00
#
_symmetry.space_group_name_H-M   'P 1'
#
loop_
_entity.id
_entity.type
_entity.pdbx_description
1 polymer ?
#
loop_
_entity_poly.entity_id
_entity_poly.type
_entity_poly.pdbx_seq_one_letter_code
_entity_poly.pdbx_strand_id
1 'polypeptide(L)' 'PVETIPAALADYDLTLGESGETMFYTYDSSEKRTGITRLLAAVNTSGLRIRDVQTSQSSLEDIFVNLVRD' A
#
# COMPACT_ATOMS: atom_id res chain seq x y z
N PRO A 1 -13.17 9.86 5.36
CA PRO A 1 -12.56 9.98 4.01
C PRO A 1 -11.48 11.06 4.02
N VAL A 2 -10.38 10.81 3.31
CA VAL A 2 -9.24 11.72 3.17
C VAL A 2 -9.29 12.28 1.75
N GLU A 3 -9.26 13.60 1.60
CA GLU A 3 -9.33 14.24 0.27
C GLU A 3 -7.96 14.29 -0.43
N THR A 4 -6.89 14.33 0.34
CA THR A 4 -5.51 14.41 -0.17
C THR A 4 -4.55 13.66 0.73
N ILE A 5 -3.48 13.12 0.16
CA ILE A 5 -2.45 12.43 0.94
C ILE A 5 -1.72 13.46 1.82
N PRO A 6 -1.66 13.27 3.15
CA PRO A 6 -0.93 14.16 4.04
C PRO A 6 0.54 14.30 3.63
N ALA A 7 1.11 15.51 3.77
CA ALA A 7 2.51 15.76 3.41
C ALA A 7 3.50 14.84 4.13
N ALA A 8 3.18 14.39 5.34
CA ALA A 8 3.99 13.43 6.09
C ALA A 8 4.10 12.03 5.43
N LEU A 9 3.23 11.75 4.45
CA LEU A 9 3.19 10.50 3.70
C LEU A 9 3.64 10.66 2.23
N ALA A 10 4.08 11.86 1.83
CA ALA A 10 4.46 12.16 0.45
C ALA A 10 5.65 11.31 -0.03
N ASP A 11 6.52 10.86 0.88
CA ASP A 11 7.70 10.05 0.56
C ASP A 11 7.37 8.59 0.19
N TYR A 12 6.13 8.12 0.39
CA TYR A 12 5.77 6.70 0.26
C TYR A 12 5.09 6.35 -1.09
N ASP A 13 5.07 7.27 -2.05
CA ASP A 13 4.45 7.10 -3.38
C ASP A 13 3.05 6.45 -3.29
N LEU A 14 2.22 7.01 -2.41
CA LEU A 14 0.88 6.50 -2.17
C LEU A 14 -0.08 6.98 -3.27
N THR A 15 -1.01 6.12 -3.64
CA THR A 15 -2.14 6.48 -4.51
C THR A 15 -3.43 6.47 -3.72
N LEU A 16 -4.21 7.53 -3.80
CA LEU A 16 -5.51 7.64 -3.16
C LEU A 16 -6.61 7.01 -4.06
N GLY A 17 -7.46 6.16 -3.49
CA GLY A 17 -8.62 5.60 -4.19
C GLY A 17 -9.73 6.63 -4.38
N GLU A 18 -10.67 6.35 -5.30
CA GLU A 18 -11.71 7.30 -5.75
C GLU A 18 -12.61 7.85 -4.63
N SER A 19 -12.77 7.15 -3.50
CA SER A 19 -13.58 7.59 -2.35
C SER A 19 -12.76 8.23 -1.22
N GLY A 20 -11.43 8.26 -1.32
CA GLY A 20 -10.56 8.73 -0.23
C GLY A 20 -10.58 7.83 1.01
N GLU A 21 -11.12 6.60 0.89
CA GLU A 21 -11.18 5.62 1.98
C GLU A 21 -10.05 4.60 1.92
N THR A 22 -9.38 4.50 0.78
CA THR A 22 -8.31 3.55 0.52
C THR A 22 -7.07 4.28 0.03
N MET A 23 -5.91 3.91 0.56
CA MET A 23 -4.60 4.31 0.06
C MET A 23 -3.85 3.06 -0.40
N PHE A 24 -3.28 3.12 -1.59
CA PHE A 24 -2.50 2.05 -2.17
C PHE A 24 -1.01 2.35 -2.01
N TYR A 25 -0.28 1.36 -1.50
CA TYR A 25 1.18 1.39 -1.37
C TYR A 25 1.76 0.22 -2.15
N THR A 26 2.57 0.53 -3.15
CA THR A 26 3.30 -0.47 -3.92
C THR A 26 4.66 -0.69 -3.28
N TYR A 27 4.95 -1.94 -2.92
CA TYR A 27 6.23 -2.31 -2.32
C TYR A 27 6.90 -3.39 -3.15
N ASP A 28 8.24 -3.34 -3.22
CA ASP A 28 9.01 -4.44 -3.76
C ASP A 28 9.19 -5.51 -2.67
N SER A 29 8.74 -6.73 -2.96
CA SER A 29 8.89 -7.87 -2.04
C SER A 29 10.32 -8.36 -1.86
N SER A 30 11.23 -7.98 -2.78
CA SER A 30 12.66 -8.27 -2.72
C SER A 30 13.43 -7.26 -1.87
N GLU A 31 12.89 -6.04 -1.72
CA GLU A 31 13.36 -5.08 -0.74
C GLU A 31 12.80 -5.42 0.65
N LYS A 32 13.63 -5.23 1.69
CA LYS A 32 13.31 -5.65 3.06
C LYS A 32 11.94 -5.08 3.48
N ARG A 33 11.08 -5.93 4.06
CA ARG A 33 9.73 -5.64 4.63
C ARG A 33 9.64 -4.45 5.62
N THR A 34 10.74 -3.73 5.86
CA THR A 34 10.85 -2.54 6.70
C THR A 34 10.06 -1.34 6.21
N GLY A 35 9.73 -1.25 4.91
CA GLY A 35 8.98 -0.12 4.34
C GLY A 35 7.55 -0.01 4.89
N ILE A 36 6.83 -1.14 4.94
CA ILE A 36 5.43 -1.19 5.41
C ILE A 36 5.33 -0.75 6.88
N THR A 37 6.23 -1.22 7.77
CA THR A 37 6.17 -0.84 9.19
C THR A 37 6.37 0.66 9.39
N ARG A 38 7.27 1.29 8.61
CA ARG A 38 7.49 2.75 8.66
C ARG A 38 6.28 3.50 8.14
N LEU A 39 5.68 3.05 7.04
CA LEU A 39 4.46 3.62 6.50
C LEU A 39 3.34 3.59 7.56
N LEU A 40 3.08 2.44 8.19
CA LEU A 40 2.03 2.31 9.19
C LEU A 40 2.26 3.25 10.39
N ALA A 41 3.50 3.40 10.84
CA ALA A 41 3.85 4.37 11.88
C ALA A 41 3.60 5.81 11.42
N ALA A 42 4.01 6.16 10.19
CA ALA A 42 3.82 7.49 9.63
C ALA A 42 2.32 7.85 9.51
N VAL A 43 1.48 6.91 9.07
CA VAL A 43 0.02 7.10 8.98
C VAL A 43 -0.58 7.37 10.35
N ASN A 44 -0.15 6.63 11.38
CA ASN A 44 -0.62 6.87 12.74
C ASN A 44 -0.18 8.25 13.26
N THR A 45 1.05 8.68 12.94
CA THR A 45 1.56 10.01 13.35
C THR A 45 0.93 11.17 12.58
N SER A 46 0.39 10.95 11.38
CA SER A 46 -0.34 11.98 10.62
C SER A 46 -1.77 12.20 11.11
N GLY A 47 -2.20 11.47 12.16
CA GLY A 47 -3.53 11.56 12.74
C GLY A 47 -4.58 10.71 12.02
N LEU A 48 -4.17 9.95 11.00
CA LEU A 48 -5.04 9.01 10.31
C LEU A 48 -5.12 7.69 11.08
N ARG A 49 -6.32 7.12 11.16
CA ARG A 49 -6.53 5.77 11.71
C ARG A 49 -6.82 4.80 10.59
N ILE A 50 -6.05 3.73 10.56
CA ILE A 50 -6.27 2.61 9.66
C ILE A 50 -7.33 1.71 10.29
N ARG A 51 -8.43 1.46 9.57
CA ARG A 51 -9.46 0.51 10.01
C ARG A 51 -9.09 -0.95 9.69
N ASP A 52 -8.48 -1.15 8.54
CA ASP A 52 -8.08 -2.47 8.06
C ASP A 52 -6.87 -2.34 7.12
N VAL A 53 -6.09 -3.41 6.99
CA VAL A 53 -4.92 -3.49 6.11
C VAL A 53 -5.03 -4.74 5.26
N GLN A 54 -5.13 -4.56 3.95
CA GLN A 54 -5.06 -5.65 3.00
C GLN A 54 -3.73 -5.59 2.24
N THR A 55 -2.91 -6.64 2.39
CA THR A 55 -1.68 -6.82 1.61
C THR A 55 -1.89 -7.92 0.60
N SER A 56 -1.63 -7.64 -0.67
CA SER A 56 -1.51 -8.66 -1.70
C SER A 56 -0.05 -8.74 -2.15
N GLN A 57 0.41 -9.94 -2.45
CA GLN A 57 1.67 -10.18 -3.14
C GLN A 57 1.37 -11.21 -4.23
N SER A 58 1.58 -10.84 -5.48
CA SER A 58 1.54 -11.80 -6.59
C SER A 58 2.97 -12.08 -7.00
N SER A 59 3.35 -13.35 -7.07
CA SER A 59 4.63 -13.70 -7.70
C SER A 59 4.47 -13.72 -9.22
N LEU A 60 5.57 -13.53 -9.95
CA LEU A 60 5.55 -13.72 -11.41
C LEU A 60 5.14 -15.14 -11.80
N GLU A 61 5.47 -16.13 -10.96
CA GLU A 61 5.07 -17.52 -11.16
C GLU A 61 3.55 -17.67 -11.04
N ASP A 62 2.92 -17.02 -10.05
CA ASP A 62 1.45 -17.01 -9.90
C ASP A 62 0.75 -16.36 -11.09
N ILE A 63 1.30 -15.25 -11.62
CA ILE A 63 0.76 -14.57 -12.79
C ILE A 63 0.91 -15.45 -14.04
N PHE A 64 2.07 -16.09 -14.21
CA PHE A 64 2.36 -16.95 -15.36
C PHE A 64 1.51 -18.23 -15.37
N VAL A 65 1.34 -18.88 -14.21
CA VAL A 65 0.49 -20.07 -14.09
C VAL A 65 -0.98 -19.75 -14.40
N ASN A 66 -1.48 -18.58 -13.96
CA ASN A 66 -2.84 -18.17 -14.30
C ASN A 66 -3.00 -17.91 -15.80
N LEU A 67 -2.02 -17.32 -16.48
CA LEU A 67 -2.08 -17.04 -17.91
C LEU A 67 -2.02 -18.30 -18.80
N VAL A 68 -1.33 -19.36 -18.35
CA VAL A 68 -1.19 -20.62 -19.11
C VAL A 68 -2.37 -21.57 -18.90
N ARG A 69 -3.16 -21.36 -17.83
CA ARG A 69 -4.31 -22.21 -17.51
C ARG A 69 -5.59 -21.85 -18.28
N ASP A 70 -5.57 -20.75 -19.05
CA ASP A 70 -6.63 -20.32 -19.95
C ASP A 70 -6.36 -20.70 -21.42
#